data_AF-A0A974H3K0-F1
#
_entry.id   AF-A0A974H3K0-F1
#
_cell.length_a   1.000
_cell.length_b   1.000
_cell.length_c   1.000
_cell.angle_alpha   90.00
_cell.angle_beta   90.00
_cell.angle_gamma   90.00
#
_symmetry.space_group_name_H-M   'P 1'
#
loop_
_entity.id
_entity.type
_entity.pdbx_description
1 polymer ?
#
loop_
_entity_poly.entity_id
_entity_poly.type
_entity_poly.pdbx_seq_one_letter_code
_entity_poly.pdbx_strand_id
1 'polypeptide(L)'
;VYTSHGPTVIMPTWFCSREWFCHVGQFVEDGKGSPEDLLFFYEHLRKGGGAYRVDKGLLLYRYHEQAATHSVSEETIWVHRVRFLEEKVLAHWPSFTIWNAGKQGRKLYRSLTEANRQKVCWTLHTVYTYMFNYFFHF
;
A
#
# COMPACT_ATOMS: atom_id res chain seq x y z
N VAL A 1 3.87 5.68 -6.10
CA VAL A 1 3.77 4.21 -6.28
C VAL A 1 3.44 3.58 -4.93
N TYR A 2 2.18 3.62 -4.51
CA TYR A 2 1.72 3.05 -3.23
C TYR A 2 0.46 2.20 -3.38
N THR A 3 -0.35 2.46 -4.40
CA THR A 3 -1.66 1.82 -4.58
C THR A 3 -1.80 1.04 -5.89
N SER A 4 -0.99 1.31 -6.91
CA SER A 4 -1.08 0.67 -8.23
C SER A 4 0.27 0.12 -8.69
N HIS A 5 0.60 -1.13 -8.38
CA HIS A 5 1.83 -1.83 -8.84
C HIS A 5 3.13 -1.52 -8.09
N GLY A 6 3.08 -0.98 -6.86
CA GLY A 6 4.29 -0.97 -6.02
C GLY A 6 4.76 -2.41 -5.78
N PRO A 7 6.08 -2.67 -5.72
CA PRO A 7 6.61 -4.03 -5.57
C PRO A 7 5.94 -4.60 -4.33
N THR A 8 5.03 -5.54 -4.53
CA THR A 8 4.53 -6.29 -3.40
C THR A 8 5.67 -7.23 -3.12
N VAL A 9 6.53 -6.85 -2.18
CA VAL A 9 7.60 -7.71 -1.68
C VAL A 9 6.89 -8.83 -0.94
N ILE A 10 6.46 -9.84 -1.70
CA ILE A 10 5.76 -11.02 -1.21
C ILE A 10 6.79 -12.03 -0.75
N MET A 11 6.49 -12.85 0.27
CA MET A 11 7.31 -14.04 0.44
C MET A 11 7.19 -14.92 -0.83
N PRO A 12 8.25 -15.67 -1.18
CA PRO A 12 9.51 -15.81 -0.45
C PRO A 12 10.62 -14.87 -0.95
N THR A 13 10.30 -13.72 -1.55
CA THR A 13 11.26 -12.83 -2.23
C THR A 13 12.25 -12.10 -1.30
N TRP A 14 12.13 -12.27 0.02
CA TRP A 14 12.95 -11.61 1.02
C TRP A 14 13.30 -12.57 2.15
N PHE A 15 14.47 -12.36 2.76
CA PHE A 15 14.98 -13.11 3.90
C PHE A 15 15.45 -12.11 4.96
N CYS A 16 15.34 -12.50 6.23
CA CYS A 16 15.88 -11.73 7.35
C CYS A 16 16.55 -12.67 8.35
N SER A 17 17.36 -12.13 9.27
CA SER A 17 17.95 -12.94 10.33
C SER A 17 16.85 -13.53 11.22
N ARG A 18 17.10 -14.72 11.78
CA ARG A 18 16.14 -15.36 12.71
C ARG A 18 15.86 -14.49 13.93
N GLU A 19 16.88 -13.79 14.42
CA GLU A 19 16.74 -12.83 15.52
C GLU A 19 15.78 -11.70 15.15
N TRP A 20 15.94 -11.12 13.96
CA TRP A 20 15.03 -10.07 13.48
C TRP A 20 13.61 -10.60 13.28
N PHE A 21 13.45 -11.80 12.73
CA PHE A 21 12.14 -12.46 12.62
C PHE A 21 11.45 -12.57 13.99
N CYS A 22 12.16 -13.09 15.00
CA CYS A 22 11.64 -13.17 16.36
C CYS A 22 11.33 -11.78 16.96
N HIS A 23 12.13 -10.77 16.65
CA HIS A 23 11.88 -9.39 17.07
C HIS A 23 10.62 -8.81 16.43
N VAL A 24 10.40 -9.03 15.12
CA VAL A 24 9.21 -8.54 14.41
C VAL A 24 7.94 -9.22 14.93
N GLY A 25 7.98 -10.53 15.14
CA GLY A 25 6.86 -11.34 15.59
C GLY A 25 6.61 -12.53 14.66
N GLN A 26 5.66 -13.39 15.01
CA GLN A 26 5.27 -14.49 14.13
C GLN A 26 4.26 -14.00 13.07
N PHE A 27 4.05 -14.81 12.03
CA PHE A 27 2.97 -14.56 11.07
C PHE A 27 1.61 -14.65 11.75
N VAL A 28 0.62 -13.96 11.17
CA VAL A 28 -0.75 -14.05 11.65
C VAL A 28 -1.36 -15.35 11.12
N GLU A 29 -1.90 -16.18 12.02
CA GLU A 29 -2.48 -17.50 11.72
C GLU A 29 -4.01 -17.54 11.92
N ASP A 30 -4.67 -16.38 11.81
CA ASP A 30 -6.09 -16.17 12.08
C ASP A 30 -7.05 -16.82 11.06
N GLY A 31 -6.52 -17.47 10.02
CA GLY A 31 -7.25 -18.35 9.12
C GLY A 31 -7.14 -17.96 7.65
N LYS A 32 -8.08 -18.45 6.82
CA LYS A 32 -8.08 -18.20 5.37
C LYS A 32 -8.43 -16.74 5.07
N GLY A 33 -7.62 -16.09 4.23
CA GLY A 33 -7.89 -14.75 3.69
C GLY A 33 -7.11 -13.59 4.33
N SER A 34 -6.30 -13.88 5.35
CA SER A 34 -5.36 -12.90 5.91
C SER A 34 -4.13 -12.75 5.02
N PRO A 35 -3.68 -11.53 4.70
CA PRO A 35 -2.45 -11.30 3.95
C PRO A 35 -1.23 -11.30 4.90
N GLU A 36 -0.93 -12.45 5.50
CA GLU A 36 0.08 -12.66 6.54
C GLU A 36 1.46 -12.10 6.18
N ASP A 37 1.90 -12.32 4.94
CA ASP A 37 3.19 -11.80 4.43
C ASP A 37 3.23 -10.27 4.44
N LEU A 38 2.14 -9.64 3.99
CA LEU A 38 2.02 -8.19 3.94
C LEU A 38 2.00 -7.58 5.34
N LEU A 39 1.27 -8.22 6.26
CA LEU A 39 1.18 -7.78 7.66
C LEU A 39 2.53 -7.87 8.35
N PHE A 40 3.24 -8.99 8.18
CA PHE A 40 4.58 -9.18 8.71
C PHE A 40 5.56 -8.15 8.11
N PHE A 41 5.49 -7.87 6.81
CA PHE A 41 6.30 -6.84 6.16
C PHE A 41 6.03 -5.43 6.71
N TYR A 42 4.77 -5.08 6.94
CA TYR A 42 4.43 -3.80 7.57
C TYR A 42 4.94 -3.70 9.01
N GLU A 43 4.86 -4.77 9.78
CA GLU A 43 5.40 -4.79 11.14
C GLU A 43 6.93 -4.68 11.16
N HIS A 44 7.60 -5.35 10.22
CA HIS A 44 9.02 -5.18 9.96
C HIS A 44 9.38 -3.69 9.74
N LEU A 45 8.64 -2.99 8.88
CA LEU A 45 8.85 -1.56 8.63
C LEU A 45 8.49 -0.69 9.84
N ARG A 46 7.49 -1.08 10.64
CA ARG A 46 7.14 -0.35 11.88
C ARG A 46 8.25 -0.39 12.90
N LYS A 47 8.98 -1.50 12.99
CA LYS A 47 10.12 -1.69 13.89
C LYS A 47 11.43 -1.11 13.37
N GLY A 48 11.39 -0.35 12.28
CA GLY A 48 12.57 0.30 11.70
C GLY A 48 13.38 -0.62 10.77
N GLY A 49 12.82 -1.76 10.38
CA GLY A 49 13.40 -2.61 9.35
C GLY A 49 13.46 -1.90 8.00
N GLY A 50 14.52 -2.15 7.24
CA GLY A 50 14.70 -1.67 5.88
C GLY A 50 14.67 -2.82 4.86
N ALA A 51 14.44 -2.48 3.59
CA ALA A 51 14.51 -3.42 2.49
C ALA A 51 15.76 -3.12 1.63
N TYR A 52 16.57 -4.14 1.37
CA TYR A 52 17.71 -4.07 0.45
C TYR A 52 17.46 -4.97 -0.76
N ARG A 53 17.51 -4.39 -1.96
CA ARG A 53 17.32 -5.13 -3.22
C ARG A 53 18.65 -5.73 -3.65
N VAL A 54 18.65 -7.04 -3.90
CA VAL A 54 19.78 -7.74 -4.51
C VAL A 54 19.45 -8.01 -5.98
N ASP A 55 20.25 -7.44 -6.89
CA ASP A 55 20.08 -7.58 -8.34
C ASP A 55 20.68 -8.91 -8.86
N LYS A 56 20.33 -10.02 -8.21
CA LYS A 56 20.71 -11.40 -8.57
C LYS A 56 19.53 -12.34 -8.32
N GLY A 57 19.45 -13.41 -9.10
CA GLY A 57 18.47 -14.47 -8.86
C GLY A 57 18.81 -15.23 -7.57
N LEU A 58 18.18 -14.84 -6.46
CA LEU A 58 18.38 -15.50 -5.16
C LEU A 58 17.40 -16.66 -4.92
N LEU A 59 16.28 -16.67 -5.65
CA LEU A 59 15.19 -17.60 -5.45
C LEU A 59 14.50 -17.92 -6.77
N LEU A 60 14.25 -19.21 -7.00
CA LEU A 60 13.32 -19.68 -8.03
C LEU A 60 12.03 -20.10 -7.32
N TYR A 61 10.95 -19.37 -7.53
CA TYR A 61 9.65 -19.69 -6.97
C TYR A 61 8.76 -20.34 -8.03
N ARG A 62 8.16 -21.50 -7.70
CA ARG A 62 7.20 -22.19 -8.57
C ARG A 62 5.78 -21.84 -8.16
N TYR A 63 5.03 -21.28 -9.09
CA TYR A 63 3.59 -21.09 -8.93
C TYR A 63 2.87 -22.43 -8.78
N HIS A 64 1.83 -22.47 -7.93
CA HIS A 64 0.95 -23.61 -7.77
C HIS A 64 -0.49 -23.12 -7.56
N GLU A 65 -1.47 -23.86 -8.09
CA GLU A 65 -2.89 -23.47 -8.08
C GLU A 65 -3.53 -23.49 -6.69
N GLN A 66 -2.93 -24.24 -5.75
CA GLN A 66 -3.41 -24.36 -4.37
C GLN A 66 -2.82 -23.29 -3.44
N ALA A 67 -2.20 -22.23 -3.99
CA ALA A 67 -1.58 -21.18 -3.19
C ALA A 67 -2.62 -20.47 -2.30
N ALA A 68 -2.27 -20.30 -1.01
CA ALA A 68 -3.09 -19.59 -0.03
C ALA A 68 -3.46 -18.16 -0.47
N THR A 69 -2.64 -17.55 -1.35
CA THR A 69 -2.89 -16.25 -1.99
C THR A 69 -4.27 -16.15 -2.64
N HIS A 70 -4.84 -17.26 -3.14
CA HIS A 70 -6.17 -17.27 -3.74
C HIS A 70 -7.30 -17.02 -2.73
N SER A 71 -7.05 -17.17 -1.43
CA SER A 71 -8.03 -16.87 -0.37
C SER A 71 -8.04 -15.40 0.05
N VAL A 72 -7.01 -14.63 -0.30
CA VAL A 72 -6.85 -13.23 0.11
C VAL A 72 -7.53 -12.31 -0.90
N SER A 73 -8.52 -11.53 -0.46
CA SER A 73 -9.22 -10.60 -1.34
C SER A 73 -8.39 -9.35 -1.67
N GLU A 74 -8.56 -8.80 -2.87
CA GLU A 74 -7.96 -7.50 -3.25
C GLU A 74 -8.38 -6.38 -2.29
N GLU A 75 -9.61 -6.42 -1.78
CA GLU A 75 -10.12 -5.42 -0.84
C GLU A 75 -9.40 -5.49 0.51
N THR A 76 -9.11 -6.70 1.01
CA THR A 76 -8.30 -6.88 2.23
C THR A 76 -6.93 -6.25 2.05
N ILE A 77 -6.25 -6.53 0.93
CA ILE A 77 -4.95 -5.94 0.60
C ILE A 77 -5.04 -4.42 0.49
N TRP A 78 -6.11 -3.91 -0.15
CA TRP A 78 -6.36 -2.49 -0.32
C TRP A 78 -6.48 -1.76 1.01
N VAL A 79 -7.29 -2.28 1.94
CA VAL A 79 -7.49 -1.69 3.28
C VAL A 79 -6.16 -1.60 4.03
N HIS A 80 -5.35 -2.67 4.04
CA HIS A 80 -4.05 -2.65 4.70
C HIS A 80 -3.08 -1.66 4.05
N ARG A 81 -3.06 -1.56 2.71
CA ARG A 81 -2.24 -0.57 1.99
C ARG A 81 -2.62 0.86 2.31
N VAL A 82 -3.91 1.20 2.29
CA VAL A 82 -4.36 2.57 2.59
C VAL A 82 -4.03 2.93 4.04
N ARG A 83 -4.31 2.03 4.99
CA ARG A 83 -3.98 2.26 6.41
C ARG A 83 -2.48 2.49 6.61
N PHE A 84 -1.63 1.67 6.00
CA PHE A 84 -0.18 1.83 6.13
C PHE A 84 0.34 3.10 5.46
N LEU A 85 -0.25 3.49 4.32
CA LEU A 85 0.04 4.77 3.66
C LEU A 85 -0.32 5.95 4.57
N GLU A 86 -1.48 5.91 5.23
CA GLU A 86 -1.88 6.94 6.18
C GLU A 86 -0.91 7.04 7.35
N GLU A 87 -0.56 5.90 7.94
CA GLU A 87 0.33 5.81 9.10
C GLU A 87 1.75 6.32 8.80
N LYS A 88 2.35 5.89 7.68
CA LYS A 88 3.77 6.12 7.41
C LYS A 88 4.05 7.35 6.57
N VAL A 89 3.14 7.72 5.68
CA VAL A 89 3.38 8.81 4.73
C VAL A 89 2.50 10.00 5.07
N LEU A 90 1.18 9.82 5.06
CA LEU A 90 0.25 10.96 5.17
C LEU A 90 0.23 11.58 6.58
N ALA A 91 0.59 10.82 7.61
CA ALA A 91 0.79 11.35 8.96
C ALA A 91 1.79 12.51 9.01
N HIS A 92 2.81 12.48 8.15
CA HIS A 92 3.89 13.47 8.11
C HIS A 92 3.63 14.60 7.11
N TRP A 93 2.58 14.49 6.29
CA TRP A 93 2.30 15.47 5.25
C TRP A 93 1.18 16.41 5.71
N PRO A 94 1.39 17.74 5.67
CA PRO A 94 0.35 18.71 6.02
C PRO A 94 -0.74 18.76 4.94
N SER A 95 -0.37 18.50 3.68
CA SER A 95 -1.29 18.44 2.55
C SER A 95 -0.74 17.59 1.40
N PHE A 96 -1.61 17.12 0.51
CA PHE A 96 -1.22 16.39 -0.70
C PHE A 96 -2.30 16.47 -1.81
N THR A 97 -1.97 15.95 -2.99
CA THR A 97 -2.86 15.94 -4.17
C THR A 97 -3.03 14.52 -4.70
N ILE A 98 -4.27 14.17 -5.05
CA ILE A 98 -4.57 12.91 -5.73
C ILE A 98 -4.62 13.19 -7.23
N TRP A 99 -3.50 12.89 -7.90
CA TRP A 99 -3.27 13.09 -9.34
C TRP A 99 -4.08 12.16 -10.26
N ASN A 100 -4.95 11.31 -9.74
CA ASN A 100 -5.77 10.42 -10.56
C ASN A 100 -7.25 10.77 -10.36
N ALA A 101 -7.93 11.28 -11.39
CA ALA A 101 -9.37 11.57 -11.36
C ALA A 101 -10.25 10.34 -11.66
N GLY A 102 -9.64 9.21 -12.02
CA GLY A 102 -10.32 7.98 -12.42
C GLY A 102 -10.85 7.16 -11.23
N LYS A 103 -11.28 5.92 -11.54
CA LYS A 103 -11.84 4.98 -10.56
C LYS A 103 -10.93 4.77 -9.34
N GLN A 104 -9.63 4.63 -9.56
CA GLN A 104 -8.66 4.34 -8.50
C GLN A 104 -8.39 5.54 -7.58
N GLY A 105 -8.28 6.75 -8.12
CA GLY A 105 -8.12 7.93 -7.28
C GLY A 105 -9.36 8.26 -6.46
N ARG A 106 -10.55 8.07 -7.04
CA ARG A 106 -11.82 8.16 -6.28
C ARG A 106 -11.95 7.07 -5.22
N LYS A 107 -11.50 5.84 -5.50
CA LYS A 107 -11.43 4.76 -4.50
C LYS A 107 -10.51 5.16 -3.35
N LEU A 108 -9.29 5.63 -3.64
CA LEU A 108 -8.33 6.08 -2.63
C LEU A 108 -8.92 7.19 -1.76
N TYR A 109 -9.43 8.25 -2.36
CA TYR A 109 -10.03 9.36 -1.60
C TYR A 109 -11.11 8.90 -0.62
N ARG A 110 -12.01 8.00 -1.07
CA ARG A 110 -13.10 7.45 -0.24
C ARG A 110 -12.59 6.52 0.87
N SER A 111 -11.45 5.85 0.66
CA SER A 111 -10.85 4.95 1.65
C SER A 111 -10.02 5.65 2.72
N LEU A 112 -9.70 6.94 2.56
CA LEU A 112 -8.96 7.71 3.58
C LEU A 112 -9.85 8.02 4.79
N THR A 113 -9.21 8.14 5.96
CA THR A 113 -9.81 8.74 7.15
C THR A 113 -10.20 10.20 6.91
N GLU A 114 -11.16 10.70 7.70
CA GLU A 114 -11.60 12.09 7.58
C GLU A 114 -10.46 13.10 7.74
N ALA A 115 -9.58 12.88 8.71
CA ALA A 115 -8.41 13.72 8.94
C ALA A 115 -7.47 13.79 7.72
N ASN A 116 -7.26 12.67 7.02
CA ASN A 116 -6.41 12.67 5.82
C ASN A 116 -7.14 13.13 4.56
N ARG A 117 -8.48 13.05 4.48
CA ARG A 117 -9.26 13.68 3.41
C ARG A 117 -9.14 15.20 3.42
N GLN A 118 -9.12 15.81 4.60
CA GLN A 118 -8.98 17.27 4.75
C GLN A 118 -7.62 17.82 4.28
N LYS A 119 -6.60 16.96 4.23
CA LYS A 119 -5.27 17.28 3.69
C LYS A 119 -5.23 17.31 2.16
N VAL A 120 -6.30 16.86 1.48
CA VAL A 120 -6.34 16.80 0.01
C VAL A 120 -6.68 18.19 -0.54
N CYS A 121 -5.67 18.94 -0.97
CA CYS A 121 -5.87 20.27 -1.54
C CYS A 121 -6.59 20.21 -2.90
N TRP A 122 -6.24 19.21 -3.71
CA TRP A 122 -6.76 19.09 -5.06
C TRP A 122 -7.06 17.62 -5.37
N THR A 123 -8.27 17.38 -5.84
CA THR A 123 -8.55 16.21 -6.68
C THR A 123 -8.55 16.70 -8.11
N LEU A 124 -8.06 15.92 -9.07
CA LEU A 124 -8.04 16.35 -10.48
C LEU A 124 -9.41 16.84 -10.99
N HIS A 125 -10.53 16.34 -10.43
CA HIS A 125 -11.86 16.87 -10.76
C HIS A 125 -11.98 18.37 -10.44
N THR A 126 -11.45 18.81 -9.29
CA THR A 126 -11.39 20.23 -8.92
C THR A 126 -10.48 21.02 -9.86
N VAL A 127 -9.35 20.44 -10.28
CA VAL A 127 -8.39 21.09 -11.19
C VAL A 127 -9.00 21.25 -12.60
N TYR A 128 -9.65 20.21 -13.14
CA TYR A 128 -10.36 20.32 -14.42
C TYR A 128 -11.50 21.33 -14.33
N THR A 129 -12.32 21.31 -13.28
CA THR A 129 -13.40 22.30 -13.12
C THR A 129 -12.88 23.73 -12.99
N TYR A 130 -11.78 23.96 -12.25
CA TYR A 130 -11.16 25.29 -12.15
C TYR A 130 -10.49 25.72 -13.46
N MET A 131 -9.74 24.83 -14.13
CA MET A 131 -9.11 25.14 -15.42
C MET A 131 -10.16 25.38 -16.51
N PHE A 132 -11.27 24.62 -16.56
CA PHE A 132 -12.35 24.85 -17.50
C PHE A 132 -13.06 26.19 -17.26
N ASN A 133 -13.30 26.55 -15.99
CA ASN A 133 -13.91 27.85 -15.66
C ASN A 133 -13.00 29.04 -15.97
N TYR A 134 -11.67 28.87 -15.93
CA TYR A 134 -10.72 29.93 -16.31
C TYR A 134 -10.46 29.99 -17.83
N PHE A 135 -10.58 28.89 -18.56
CA PHE A 135 -10.33 28.87 -20.02
C PHE A 135 -11.52 29.29 -20.88
N PHE A 136 -12.74 29.35 -20.33
CA PHE A 136 -13.94 29.81 -21.06
C PHE A 136 -14.42 31.22 -20.67
N HIS A 137 -13.62 31.97 -19.92
CA HIS A 137 -13.91 33.36 -19.55
C HIS A 137 -12.95 34.39 -20.21
N PHE A 138 -12.36 34.04 -21.35
CA PHE A 138 -11.70 34.95 -22.28
C PHE A 138 -12.29 34.81 -23.68
#